data_AF-A0A1B9L5Z3-F1
#
_entry.id   AF-A0A1B9L5Z3-F1
#
_cell.length_a   1.000
_cell.length_b   1.000
_cell.length_c   1.000
_cell.angle_alpha   90.00
_cell.angle_beta   90.00
_cell.angle_gamma   90.00
#
_symmetry.space_group_name_H-M   'P 1'
#
loop_
_entity.id
_entity.type
_entity.pdbx_description
1 polymer ?
#
loop_
_entity_poly.entity_id
_entity_poly.type
_entity_poly.pdbx_seq_one_letter_code
_entity_poly.pdbx_strand_id
1 'polypeptide(L)'
;MSHIQNITQLENAIIHQAQAEDEQSFLYQLHELSFFDKSTFNQLLNNCQALAKTYQQLGKTNNYNEVVKGILLIFEYTLFSFYCHHAEHDYFHISNYGDELTANDISDYYDKIRLITQQIIL
;
A
#
# COMPACT_ATOMS: atom_id res chain seq x y z
N MET A 1 -14.77 -23.35 2.51
CA MET A 1 -14.86 -21.90 2.76
C MET A 1 -15.09 -21.23 1.41
N SER A 2 -16.10 -20.38 1.29
CA SER A 2 -16.53 -19.85 -0.02
C SER A 2 -15.52 -18.82 -0.55
N HIS A 3 -15.32 -18.77 -1.87
CA HIS A 3 -14.42 -17.80 -2.51
C HIS A 3 -14.76 -16.33 -2.15
N ILE A 4 -16.03 -16.05 -1.86
CA ILE A 4 -16.53 -14.75 -1.42
C ILE A 4 -16.02 -14.37 -0.02
N GLN A 5 -15.83 -15.30 0.90
CA GLN A 5 -15.27 -14.96 2.21
C GLN A 5 -13.80 -14.54 2.11
N ASN A 6 -13.05 -15.08 1.14
CA ASN A 6 -11.65 -14.76 0.93
C ASN A 6 -11.46 -13.37 0.27
N ILE A 7 -12.33 -13.00 -0.68
CA ILE A 7 -12.23 -11.68 -1.33
C ILE A 7 -12.51 -10.54 -0.35
N THR A 8 -13.58 -10.64 0.45
CA THR A 8 -13.91 -9.60 1.44
C THR A 8 -12.84 -9.45 2.51
N GLN A 9 -12.17 -10.54 2.89
CA GLN A 9 -11.02 -10.47 3.80
C GLN A 9 -9.85 -9.68 3.21
N LEU A 10 -9.52 -9.91 1.94
CA LEU A 10 -8.47 -9.14 1.24
C LEU A 10 -8.83 -7.66 1.12
N GLU A 11 -10.08 -7.35 0.74
CA GLU A 11 -10.58 -5.98 0.62
C GLU A 11 -10.48 -5.23 1.95
N ASN A 12 -10.99 -5.84 3.04
CA ASN A 12 -10.94 -5.24 4.37
C ASN A 12 -9.50 -5.04 4.86
N ALA A 13 -8.62 -6.01 4.60
CA ALA A 13 -7.21 -5.91 4.98
C ALA A 13 -6.53 -4.73 4.28
N ILE A 14 -6.83 -4.48 3.00
CA ILE A 14 -6.28 -3.35 2.24
C ILE A 14 -6.85 -2.02 2.75
N ILE A 15 -8.17 -1.94 2.95
CA ILE A 15 -8.84 -0.72 3.44
C ILE A 15 -8.30 -0.32 4.81
N HIS A 16 -8.10 -1.28 5.71
CA HIS A 16 -7.53 -1.04 7.03
C HIS A 16 -6.16 -0.37 6.98
N GLN A 17 -5.29 -0.76 6.04
CA GLN A 17 -3.98 -0.11 5.84
C GLN A 17 -4.10 1.36 5.38
N ALA A 18 -5.21 1.72 4.74
CA ALA A 18 -5.48 3.07 4.22
C ALA A 18 -6.16 4.00 5.23
N GLN A 19 -6.84 3.46 6.24
CA GLN A 19 -7.64 4.28 7.16
C GLN A 19 -6.80 5.03 8.19
N ALA A 20 -5.58 4.56 8.48
CA ALA A 20 -4.72 5.15 9.51
C ALA A 20 -5.38 5.27 10.89
N GLU A 21 -6.34 4.38 11.20
CA GLU A 21 -7.14 4.44 12.43
C GLU A 21 -6.43 3.82 13.66
N ASP A 22 -5.42 2.98 13.43
CA ASP A 22 -4.60 2.38 14.47
C ASP A 22 -3.11 2.36 14.11
N GLU A 23 -2.29 2.21 15.15
CA GLU A 23 -0.83 2.27 15.09
C GLU A 23 -0.18 1.16 14.25
N GLN A 24 -0.92 0.09 13.94
CA GLN A 24 -0.40 -1.02 13.13
C GLN A 24 -0.63 -0.81 11.64
N SER A 25 -1.57 0.05 11.25
CA SER A 25 -1.80 0.37 9.85
C SER A 25 -0.59 1.09 9.22
N PHE A 26 -0.29 0.74 7.96
CA PHE A 26 0.88 1.24 7.25
C PHE A 26 0.87 2.77 7.14
N LEU A 27 -0.27 3.38 6.80
CA LEU A 27 -0.34 4.83 6.70
C LEU A 27 -0.14 5.53 8.04
N TYR A 28 -0.61 4.96 9.15
CA TYR A 28 -0.32 5.52 10.47
C TYR A 28 1.18 5.50 10.74
N GLN A 29 1.83 4.35 10.55
CA GLN A 29 3.27 4.22 10.78
C GLN A 29 4.07 5.20 9.89
N LEU A 30 3.70 5.34 8.63
CA LEU A 30 4.39 6.24 7.71
C LEU A 30 4.11 7.73 8.01
N HIS A 31 2.86 8.09 8.33
CA HIS A 31 2.47 9.49 8.55
C HIS A 31 2.86 9.99 9.94
N GLU A 32 2.43 9.30 10.99
CA GLU A 32 2.55 9.77 12.38
C GLU A 32 3.94 9.45 12.96
N LEU A 33 4.49 8.29 12.60
CA LEU A 33 5.78 7.83 13.14
C LEU A 33 6.95 8.08 12.20
N SER A 34 6.68 8.56 10.98
CA SER A 34 7.69 8.70 9.92
C SER A 34 8.50 7.41 9.73
N PHE A 35 7.87 6.25 9.88
CA PHE A 35 8.51 4.93 9.84
C PHE A 35 7.96 4.10 8.68
N PHE A 36 8.86 3.54 7.87
CA PHE A 36 8.46 2.69 6.76
C PHE A 36 8.55 1.21 7.15
N ASP A 37 7.41 0.62 7.52
CA ASP A 37 7.32 -0.81 7.81
C ASP A 37 7.30 -1.63 6.52
N LYS A 38 8.47 -2.14 6.14
CA LYS A 38 8.64 -2.99 4.96
C LYS A 38 7.82 -4.28 5.03
N SER A 39 7.61 -4.85 6.22
CA SER A 39 6.85 -6.10 6.36
C SER A 39 5.39 -5.86 6.03
N THR A 40 4.80 -4.84 6.67
CA THR A 40 3.41 -4.46 6.45
C THR A 40 3.19 -4.00 5.01
N PHE A 41 4.11 -3.21 4.43
CA PHE A 41 4.01 -2.79 3.03
C PHE A 41 4.10 -3.97 2.05
N ASN A 42 5.02 -4.92 2.26
CA ASN A 42 5.11 -6.11 1.42
C ASN A 42 3.83 -6.98 1.51
N GLN A 43 3.26 -7.11 2.70
CA GLN A 43 1.98 -7.82 2.87
C GLN A 43 0.85 -7.11 2.12
N LEU A 44 0.78 -5.78 2.20
CA LEU A 44 -0.17 -4.98 1.42
C LEU A 44 -0.01 -5.24 -0.09
N LEU A 45 1.21 -5.17 -0.62
CA LEU A 45 1.46 -5.40 -2.06
C LEU A 45 1.02 -6.81 -2.48
N ASN A 46 1.31 -7.83 -1.67
CA ASN A 46 0.88 -9.21 -1.92
C ASN A 46 -0.65 -9.34 -1.91
N ASN A 47 -1.33 -8.69 -0.96
CA ASN A 47 -2.78 -8.66 -0.89
C ASN A 47 -3.39 -7.99 -2.13
N CYS A 48 -2.83 -6.86 -2.56
CA CYS A 48 -3.29 -6.17 -3.77
C CYS A 48 -3.12 -7.04 -5.03
N GLN A 49 -2.00 -7.75 -5.18
CA GLN A 49 -1.79 -8.68 -6.29
C GLN A 49 -2.77 -9.87 -6.26
N ALA A 50 -3.00 -10.44 -5.08
CA ALA A 50 -3.97 -11.53 -4.90
C ALA A 50 -5.39 -11.06 -5.22
N LEU A 51 -5.76 -9.85 -4.79
CA LEU A 51 -7.05 -9.26 -5.06
C LEU A 51 -7.23 -8.96 -6.54
N ALA A 52 -6.23 -8.39 -7.21
CA ALA A 52 -6.28 -8.13 -8.66
C ALA A 52 -6.53 -9.42 -9.46
N LYS A 53 -5.82 -10.52 -9.14
CA LYS A 53 -6.07 -11.84 -9.74
C LYS A 53 -7.49 -12.33 -9.47
N THR A 54 -7.98 -12.13 -8.25
CA THR A 54 -9.33 -12.56 -7.86
C THR A 54 -10.40 -11.77 -8.62
N TYR A 55 -10.25 -10.45 -8.77
CA TYR A 55 -11.15 -9.63 -9.56
C TYR A 55 -11.16 -9.99 -11.04
N GLN A 56 -10.01 -10.37 -11.61
CA GLN A 56 -9.92 -10.85 -13.00
C GLN A 56 -10.67 -12.18 -13.20
N GLN A 57 -10.64 -13.07 -12.21
CA GLN A 57 -11.24 -14.41 -12.30
C GLN A 57 -12.73 -14.44 -11.96
N LEU A 58 -13.13 -13.70 -10.91
CA LEU A 58 -14.45 -13.79 -10.29
C LEU A 58 -15.30 -12.53 -10.48
N GLY A 59 -14.71 -11.47 -11.03
CA GLY A 59 -15.33 -10.15 -11.12
C GLY A 59 -15.12 -9.29 -9.89
N LYS A 60 -15.41 -8.00 -10.05
CA LYS A 60 -15.29 -6.96 -9.01
C LYS A 60 -16.49 -7.03 -8.06
N THR A 61 -16.28 -6.75 -6.77
CA THR A 61 -17.37 -6.63 -5.81
C THR A 61 -17.93 -5.21 -5.77
N ASN A 62 -18.97 -4.98 -4.97
CA ASN A 62 -19.49 -3.65 -4.69
C ASN A 62 -18.50 -2.75 -3.92
N ASN A 63 -17.50 -3.33 -3.25
CA ASN A 63 -16.48 -2.59 -2.50
C ASN A 63 -15.33 -2.11 -3.39
N TYR A 64 -15.27 -2.54 -4.65
CA TYR A 64 -14.16 -2.27 -5.57
C TYR A 64 -13.69 -0.81 -5.57
N ASN A 65 -14.63 0.13 -5.67
CA ASN A 65 -14.29 1.55 -5.71
C ASN A 65 -13.60 2.03 -4.42
N GLU A 66 -14.04 1.53 -3.27
CA GLU A 66 -13.45 1.93 -1.99
C GLU A 66 -12.07 1.32 -1.79
N VAL A 67 -11.89 0.08 -2.21
CA VAL A 67 -10.59 -0.60 -2.19
C VAL A 67 -9.60 0.11 -3.11
N VAL A 68 -10.01 0.45 -4.34
CA VAL A 68 -9.14 1.16 -5.29
C VAL A 68 -8.73 2.53 -4.75
N LYS A 69 -9.65 3.28 -4.12
CA LYS A 69 -9.30 4.54 -3.46
C LYS A 69 -8.26 4.32 -2.35
N GLY A 70 -8.45 3.31 -1.50
CA GLY A 70 -7.51 2.99 -0.44
C GLY A 70 -6.12 2.65 -0.98
N ILE A 71 -6.05 1.83 -2.03
CA ILE A 71 -4.78 1.49 -2.69
C ILE A 71 -4.10 2.74 -3.26
N LEU A 72 -4.85 3.57 -4.01
CA LEU A 72 -4.31 4.79 -4.59
C LEU A 72 -3.83 5.75 -3.51
N LEU A 73 -4.60 5.95 -2.44
CA LEU A 73 -4.21 6.78 -1.32
C LEU A 73 -2.88 6.31 -0.72
N ILE A 74 -2.75 5.02 -0.42
CA ILE A 74 -1.51 4.47 0.15
C ILE A 74 -0.34 4.67 -0.82
N PHE A 75 -0.52 4.34 -2.10
CA PHE A 75 0.55 4.40 -3.09
C PHE A 75 0.99 5.83 -3.38
N GLU A 76 0.05 6.75 -3.59
CA GLU A 76 0.35 8.16 -3.81
C GLU A 76 1.05 8.77 -2.60
N TYR A 77 0.54 8.51 -1.40
CA TYR A 77 1.16 9.02 -0.17
C TYR A 77 2.55 8.43 0.06
N THR A 78 2.76 7.16 -0.25
CA THR A 78 4.07 6.51 -0.16
C THR A 78 5.08 7.14 -1.11
N LEU A 79 4.72 7.31 -2.38
CA LEU A 79 5.60 7.91 -3.39
C LEU A 79 5.88 9.38 -3.06
N PHE A 80 4.89 10.12 -2.57
CA PHE A 80 5.07 11.47 -2.09
C PHE A 80 6.00 11.54 -0.89
N SER A 81 5.86 10.63 0.07
CA SER A 81 6.73 10.54 1.25
C SER A 81 8.20 10.24 0.88
N PHE A 82 8.43 9.37 -0.12
CA PHE A 82 9.76 9.16 -0.67
C PHE A 82 10.35 10.41 -1.31
N TYR A 83 9.54 11.16 -2.06
CA TYR A 83 9.98 12.44 -2.63
C TYR A 83 10.34 13.45 -1.53
N CYS A 84 9.45 13.66 -0.55
CA CYS A 84 9.66 14.59 0.56
C CYS A 84 10.93 14.26 1.35
N HIS A 85 11.18 12.98 1.63
CA HIS A 85 12.40 12.54 2.33
C HIS A 85 13.69 13.03 1.67
N HIS A 86 13.70 13.18 0.33
CA HIS A 86 14.86 13.63 -0.45
C HIS A 86 14.82 15.10 -0.85
N ALA A 87 13.75 15.84 -0.55
CA ALA A 87 13.64 17.25 -0.90
C ALA A 87 14.40 18.13 0.10
N GLU A 88 15.30 18.99 -0.38
CA GLU A 88 16.21 19.81 0.45
C GLU A 88 15.50 20.78 1.42
N HIS A 89 14.21 21.05 1.22
CA HIS A 89 13.43 22.02 1.99
C HIS A 89 12.20 21.41 2.67
N ASP A 90 12.08 20.09 2.66
CA ASP A 90 11.01 19.39 3.37
C ASP A 90 11.48 18.97 4.77
N TYR A 91 10.55 18.93 5.72
CA TYR A 91 10.82 18.51 7.09
C TYR A 91 10.52 17.03 7.33
N PHE A 92 9.80 16.38 6.40
CA PHE A 92 9.49 14.97 6.50
C PHE A 92 10.69 14.12 6.12
N HIS A 93 11.11 13.24 7.03
CA HIS A 93 12.13 12.24 6.75
C HIS A 93 11.73 10.88 7.32
N ILE A 94 11.86 9.83 6.49
CA ILE A 94 11.66 8.46 6.93
C ILE A 94 12.80 8.06 7.88
N SER A 95 12.43 7.80 9.13
CA SER A 95 13.32 7.55 10.26
C SER A 95 14.21 6.33 10.09
N ASN A 96 13.73 5.28 9.42
CA ASN A 96 14.48 4.04 9.18
C ASN A 96 15.14 3.98 7.79
N TYR A 97 15.21 5.10 7.07
CA TYR A 97 15.96 5.16 5.81
C TYR A 97 17.47 5.14 6.05
N GLY A 98 18.18 4.33 5.26
CA GLY A 98 19.63 4.10 5.38
C GLY A 98 20.02 2.95 6.31
N ASP A 99 19.08 2.43 7.08
CA ASP A 99 19.25 1.23 7.92
C ASP A 99 18.42 0.07 7.34
N GLU A 100 17.10 0.12 7.50
CA GLU A 100 16.19 -0.94 7.04
C GLU A 100 15.61 -0.68 5.65
N LEU A 101 15.28 0.58 5.36
CA LEU A 101 14.80 1.03 4.05
C LEU A 101 15.95 1.63 3.25
N THR A 102 16.19 1.10 2.05
CA THR A 102 17.27 1.57 1.16
C THR A 102 16.73 2.17 -0.13
N ALA A 103 17.58 2.89 -0.87
CA ALA A 103 17.24 3.40 -2.20
C ALA A 103 16.84 2.29 -3.20
N ASN A 104 17.43 1.10 -3.07
CA ASN A 104 17.07 -0.06 -3.89
C ASN A 104 15.67 -0.55 -3.55
N ASP A 105 15.31 -0.61 -2.27
CA ASP A 105 13.95 -0.96 -1.85
C ASP A 105 12.92 0.02 -2.41
N ILE A 106 13.19 1.33 -2.36
CA ILE A 106 12.31 2.37 -2.92
C ILE A 106 12.08 2.14 -4.42
N SER A 107 13.14 1.85 -5.17
CA SER A 107 13.06 1.57 -6.61
C SER A 107 12.22 0.32 -6.88
N ASP A 108 12.46 -0.77 -6.14
CA ASP A 108 11.69 -2.00 -6.24
C ASP A 108 10.20 -1.79 -5.89
N TYR A 109 9.91 -0.96 -4.89
CA TYR A 109 8.55 -0.62 -4.49
C TYR A 109 7.83 0.21 -5.55
N TYR A 110 8.52 1.16 -6.20
CA TYR A 110 7.96 1.91 -7.32
C TYR A 110 7.48 0.98 -8.45
N ASP A 111 8.32 0.02 -8.85
CA ASP A 111 7.96 -0.92 -9.91
C ASP A 111 6.76 -1.82 -9.51
N LYS A 112 6.74 -2.29 -8.27
CA LYS A 112 5.61 -3.10 -7.74
C LYS A 112 4.31 -2.29 -7.67
N ILE A 113 4.37 -1.05 -7.18
CA ILE A 113 3.22 -0.12 -7.16
C ILE A 113 2.68 0.04 -8.57
N ARG A 114 3.54 0.36 -9.54
CA ARG A 114 3.15 0.58 -10.94
C ARG A 114 2.46 -0.65 -11.53
N LEU A 115 3.01 -1.84 -11.30
CA LEU A 115 2.44 -3.09 -11.78
C LEU A 115 1.05 -3.35 -11.16
N ILE A 116 0.90 -3.18 -9.85
CA ILE A 116 -0.36 -3.42 -9.15
C ILE A 116 -1.44 -2.45 -9.60
N THR A 117 -1.11 -1.15 -9.71
CA THR A 117 -2.02 -0.13 -10.20
C THR A 117 -2.54 -0.49 -11.60
N GLN A 118 -1.65 -0.96 -12.48
CA GLN A 118 -2.04 -1.45 -13.80
C GLN A 118 -3.00 -2.65 -13.70
N GLN A 119 -2.76 -3.61 -12.82
CA GLN A 119 -3.55 -4.84 -12.72
C GLN A 119 -4.92 -4.66 -12.07
N ILE A 120 -5.06 -3.69 -11.15
CA ILE A 120 -6.29 -3.54 -10.36
C ILE A 120 -7.24 -2.48 -10.93
N ILE A 121 -6.71 -1.48 -11.65
CA ILE A 121 -7.51 -0.44 -12.29
C ILE A 121 -7.96 -0.84 -13.68
N LEU A 122 -7.06 -1.41 -14.50
CA LEU A 122 -7.33 -1.79 -15.89
C LEU A 122 -7.84 -3.22 -15.98
#